data_AF-A0A8T6PI75-F1
#
_entry.id   AF-A0A8T6PI75-F1
#
_cell.length_a   1.000
_cell.length_b   1.000
_cell.length_c   1.000
_cell.angle_alpha   90.00
_cell.angle_beta   90.00
_cell.angle_gamma   90.00
#
_symmetry.space_group_name_H-M   'P 1'
#
loop_
_entity.id
_entity.type
_entity.pdbx_description
1 polymer ?
#
loop_
_entity_poly.entity_id
_entity_poly.type
_entity_poly.pdbx_seq_one_letter_code
_entity_poly.pdbx_strand_id
1 'polypeptide(L)'
;MPGILCPVCTEETGGGWASSDRVRVDIPDDTLLQPVLSGQSLPPAEWKKVRDRIRTELNVPAYMRITPGAAIGLPRAELLQPDVQQIVHPFPGQLIVRDTVVYALEQARLTGFQPVPVIAEWGMKAQRLVAEDPPLLYELCISGHAWRVGFDEERITTCHMCGRKLFPDPHWLEVDQNRWDGSDFFTVDMNPNIVLVTDRVCHILADAGFGNYRCVPIATS
;
A
#
# COMPACT_ATOMS: atom_id res chain seq x y z
N MET A 1 -0.64 -10.88 -7.80
CA MET A 1 0.62 -11.50 -8.30
C MET A 1 0.78 -12.85 -7.66
N PRO A 2 1.41 -13.83 -8.32
CA PRO A 2 1.81 -15.04 -7.64
C PRO A 2 2.82 -14.72 -6.54
N GLY A 3 2.74 -15.45 -5.44
CA GLY A 3 3.79 -15.50 -4.44
C GLY A 3 5.06 -16.15 -4.97
N ILE A 4 6.06 -16.30 -4.12
CA ILE A 4 7.30 -17.02 -4.46
C ILE A 4 7.51 -18.19 -3.50
N LEU A 5 7.94 -19.32 -4.05
CA LEU A 5 8.46 -20.46 -3.30
C LEU A 5 9.98 -20.32 -3.19
N CYS A 6 10.45 -19.71 -2.10
CA CYS A 6 11.87 -19.44 -1.90
C CYS A 6 12.52 -20.55 -1.06
N PRO A 7 13.49 -21.31 -1.62
CA PRO A 7 14.19 -22.38 -0.89
C PRO A 7 15.10 -21.87 0.23
N VAL A 8 15.36 -20.56 0.30
CA VAL A 8 16.13 -19.95 1.41
C VAL A 8 15.21 -19.59 2.57
N CYS A 9 13.94 -19.26 2.29
CA CYS A 9 12.96 -18.90 3.32
C CYS A 9 12.13 -20.10 3.80
N THR A 10 12.43 -21.33 3.35
CA THR A 10 11.64 -22.53 3.67
C THR A 10 11.54 -22.83 5.14
N GLU A 11 12.62 -22.62 5.89
CA GLU A 11 12.67 -22.91 7.33
C GLU A 11 11.78 -21.95 8.14
N GLU A 12 11.67 -20.68 7.72
CA GLU A 12 10.90 -19.67 8.45
C GLU A 12 9.42 -19.61 8.03
N THR A 13 9.11 -19.88 6.76
CA THR A 13 7.77 -19.58 6.20
C THR A 13 7.09 -20.75 5.50
N GLY A 14 7.65 -21.95 5.60
CA GLY A 14 7.20 -23.10 4.81
C GLY A 14 7.43 -22.89 3.30
N GLY A 15 8.31 -21.95 2.93
CA GLY A 15 8.78 -21.71 1.57
C GLY A 15 7.97 -20.68 0.79
N GLY A 16 6.70 -20.46 1.11
CA GLY A 16 5.86 -19.46 0.45
C GLY A 16 5.85 -18.12 1.16
N TRP A 17 5.89 -17.01 0.43
CA TRP A 17 5.47 -15.70 0.97
C TRP A 17 4.96 -14.73 -0.10
N ALA A 18 4.23 -13.73 0.38
CA ALA A 18 3.66 -12.62 -0.38
C ALA A 18 3.95 -11.29 0.35
N SER A 19 4.28 -10.26 -0.40
CA SER A 19 4.49 -8.89 0.08
C SER A 19 3.16 -8.16 0.23
N SER A 20 3.15 -7.14 1.09
CA SER A 20 2.07 -6.15 1.18
C SER A 20 2.22 -5.02 0.16
N ASP A 21 3.24 -5.07 -0.70
CA ASP A 21 3.47 -4.06 -1.73
C ASP A 21 2.31 -3.98 -2.73
N ARG A 22 2.09 -2.77 -3.23
CA ARG A 22 0.97 -2.43 -4.13
C ARG A 22 1.53 -1.70 -5.33
N VAL A 23 1.18 -2.17 -6.51
CA VAL A 23 1.59 -1.61 -7.81
C VAL A 23 0.32 -1.17 -8.51
N ARG A 24 0.03 0.14 -8.43
CA ARG A 24 -1.16 0.73 -9.02
C ARG A 24 -0.88 1.16 -10.44
N VAL A 25 -1.29 0.32 -11.37
CA VAL A 25 -1.26 0.56 -12.81
C VAL A 25 -2.61 0.15 -13.37
N ASP A 26 -3.01 0.78 -14.47
CA ASP A 26 -4.19 0.34 -15.19
C ASP A 26 -3.91 -1.01 -15.86
N ILE A 27 -4.89 -1.90 -15.85
CA ILE A 27 -4.77 -3.24 -16.45
C ILE A 27 -5.81 -3.32 -17.56
N PRO A 28 -5.39 -3.29 -18.84
CA PRO A 28 -6.32 -3.45 -19.96
C PRO A 28 -7.13 -4.74 -19.85
N ASP A 29 -8.44 -4.67 -20.12
CA ASP A 29 -9.36 -5.82 -20.00
C ASP A 29 -8.98 -7.00 -20.93
N ASP A 30 -8.29 -6.72 -22.03
CA ASP A 30 -7.84 -7.69 -23.02
C ASP A 30 -6.48 -8.33 -22.69
N THR A 31 -5.90 -8.04 -21.52
CA THR A 31 -4.59 -8.57 -21.16
C THR A 31 -4.63 -10.09 -20.91
N LEU A 32 -3.64 -10.79 -21.46
CA LEU A 32 -3.38 -12.21 -21.19
C LEU A 32 -2.72 -12.44 -19.82
N LEU A 33 -2.66 -11.43 -18.95
CA LEU A 33 -2.06 -11.49 -17.63
C LEU A 33 -3.01 -11.98 -16.54
N GLN A 34 -4.34 -11.97 -16.73
CA GLN A 34 -5.30 -12.35 -15.68
C GLN A 34 -5.03 -13.74 -15.05
N PRO A 35 -4.75 -14.81 -15.83
CA PRO A 35 -4.40 -16.11 -15.25
C PRO A 35 -3.08 -16.09 -14.49
N VAL A 36 -2.16 -15.20 -14.88
CA VAL A 36 -0.84 -15.05 -14.25
C VAL A 36 -0.96 -14.32 -12.92
N LEU A 37 -1.80 -13.29 -12.85
CA LEU A 37 -1.96 -12.43 -11.67
C LEU A 37 -2.61 -13.14 -10.47
N SER A 38 -3.44 -14.15 -10.74
CA SER A 38 -4.17 -14.98 -9.77
C SER A 38 -3.49 -16.33 -9.46
N GLY A 39 -2.29 -16.56 -10.01
CA GLY A 39 -1.58 -17.84 -9.90
C GLY A 39 -1.05 -18.18 -8.49
N GLN A 40 -0.77 -19.46 -8.30
CA GLN A 40 -0.10 -19.98 -7.10
C GLN A 40 1.35 -19.47 -6.98
N SER A 41 1.96 -19.66 -5.81
CA SER A 41 3.36 -19.31 -5.59
C SER A 41 4.28 -20.07 -6.55
N LEU A 42 5.26 -19.37 -7.14
CA LEU A 42 6.14 -19.90 -8.18
C LEU A 42 7.59 -20.07 -7.70
N PRO A 43 8.37 -20.99 -8.27
CA PRO A 43 9.82 -21.03 -8.09
C PRO A 43 10.49 -19.71 -8.53
N PRO A 44 11.67 -19.34 -7.99
CA PRO A 44 12.26 -18.02 -8.21
C PRO A 44 12.54 -17.67 -9.68
N ALA A 45 12.97 -18.65 -10.49
CA ALA A 45 13.24 -18.43 -11.91
C ALA A 45 11.96 -18.13 -12.71
N GLU A 46 10.87 -18.85 -12.41
CA GLU A 46 9.57 -18.64 -13.06
C GLU A 46 8.93 -17.34 -12.60
N TRP A 47 9.02 -17.04 -11.29
CA TRP A 47 8.55 -15.79 -10.74
C TRP A 47 9.22 -14.56 -11.39
N LYS A 48 10.55 -14.61 -11.61
CA LYS A 48 11.28 -13.55 -12.32
C LYS A 48 10.77 -13.35 -13.75
N LYS A 49 10.53 -14.43 -14.49
CA LYS A 49 9.95 -14.36 -15.85
C LYS A 49 8.58 -13.71 -15.84
N VAL A 50 7.71 -14.08 -14.88
CA VAL A 50 6.38 -13.48 -14.72
C VAL A 50 6.49 -11.98 -14.38
N ARG A 51 7.36 -11.61 -13.45
CA ARG A 51 7.61 -10.21 -13.10
C ARG A 51 8.05 -9.39 -14.32
N ASP A 52 9.00 -9.89 -15.10
CA ASP A 52 9.56 -9.17 -16.24
C ASP A 52 8.52 -9.04 -17.37
N ARG A 53 7.70 -10.08 -17.58
CA ARG A 53 6.55 -10.05 -18.49
C ARG A 53 5.55 -8.97 -18.08
N ILE A 54 5.14 -8.95 -16.81
CA ILE A 54 4.19 -7.95 -16.28
C ILE A 54 4.73 -6.54 -16.40
N ARG A 55 6.02 -6.35 -16.09
CA ARG A 55 6.68 -5.05 -16.24
C ARG A 55 6.60 -4.55 -17.68
N THR A 56 6.84 -5.44 -18.65
CA THR A 56 6.81 -5.12 -20.07
C THR A 56 5.38 -4.83 -20.54
N GLU A 57 4.44 -5.74 -20.26
CA GLU A 57 3.06 -5.65 -20.77
C GLU A 57 2.27 -4.52 -20.13
N LEU A 58 2.51 -4.19 -18.86
CA LEU A 58 1.83 -3.09 -18.16
C LEU A 58 2.65 -1.78 -18.12
N ASN A 59 3.79 -1.73 -18.83
CA ASN A 59 4.72 -0.58 -18.82
C ASN A 59 5.07 -0.09 -17.41
N VAL A 60 5.27 -1.02 -16.46
CA VAL A 60 5.61 -0.67 -15.08
C VAL A 60 7.00 -0.03 -15.07
N PRO A 61 7.18 1.19 -14.53
CA PRO A 61 8.47 1.84 -14.52
C PRO A 61 9.55 1.02 -13.80
N ALA A 62 10.80 1.13 -14.25
CA ALA A 62 11.91 0.37 -13.67
C ALA A 62 12.15 0.67 -12.18
N TYR A 63 11.87 1.91 -11.74
CA TYR A 63 11.98 2.33 -10.34
C TYR A 63 10.87 1.73 -9.46
N MET A 64 9.75 1.31 -10.04
CA MET A 64 8.65 0.71 -9.30
C MET A 64 8.95 -0.78 -9.05
N ARG A 65 9.06 -1.13 -7.77
CA ARG A 65 9.38 -2.48 -7.34
C ARG A 65 8.14 -3.37 -7.46
N ILE A 66 8.30 -4.52 -8.11
CA ILE A 66 7.32 -5.59 -8.12
C ILE A 66 7.88 -6.72 -7.27
N THR A 67 7.26 -6.99 -6.14
CA THR A 67 7.65 -8.06 -5.22
C THR A 67 6.70 -9.25 -5.32
N PRO A 68 7.10 -10.43 -4.80
CA PRO A 68 6.23 -11.59 -4.72
C PRO A 68 4.89 -11.24 -4.06
N GLY A 69 3.79 -11.72 -4.61
CA GLY A 69 2.45 -11.51 -4.04
C GLY A 69 1.91 -10.07 -4.09
N ALA A 70 2.63 -9.10 -4.65
CA ALA A 70 2.18 -7.71 -4.72
C ALA A 70 0.78 -7.59 -5.37
N ALA A 71 -0.04 -6.69 -4.83
CA ALA A 71 -1.32 -6.35 -5.42
C ALA A 71 -1.08 -5.48 -6.66
N ILE A 72 -1.49 -5.94 -7.85
CA ILE A 72 -1.34 -5.20 -9.11
C ILE A 72 -2.72 -4.82 -9.62
N GLY A 73 -2.83 -3.60 -10.13
CA GLY A 73 -4.08 -3.06 -10.65
C GLY A 73 -4.69 -2.01 -9.75
N LEU A 74 -5.75 -1.38 -10.24
CA LEU A 74 -6.55 -0.46 -9.45
C LEU A 74 -7.19 -1.19 -8.25
N PRO A 75 -7.24 -0.53 -7.07
CA PRO A 75 -7.91 -1.09 -5.91
C PRO A 75 -9.40 -1.26 -6.19
N ARG A 76 -9.97 -2.36 -5.69
CA ARG A 76 -11.41 -2.65 -5.75
C ARG A 76 -11.95 -2.74 -4.33
N ALA A 77 -13.16 -2.26 -4.10
CA ALA A 77 -13.83 -2.33 -2.81
C ALA A 77 -15.30 -2.75 -2.97
N GLU A 78 -15.71 -3.74 -2.19
CA GLU A 78 -17.12 -4.07 -2.00
C GLU A 78 -17.64 -3.37 -0.75
N LEU A 79 -18.63 -2.50 -0.93
CA LEU A 79 -19.22 -1.70 0.15
C LEU A 79 -20.43 -2.43 0.73
N LEU A 80 -20.29 -2.93 1.95
CA LEU A 80 -21.30 -3.76 2.59
C LEU A 80 -22.43 -2.97 3.27
N GLN A 81 -22.23 -1.66 3.48
CA GLN A 81 -23.16 -0.77 4.17
C GLN A 81 -23.21 0.61 3.50
N PRO A 82 -24.37 1.29 3.49
CA PRO A 82 -24.52 2.63 2.91
C PRO A 82 -23.63 3.71 3.53
N ASP A 83 -23.43 3.63 4.85
CA ASP A 83 -22.66 4.61 5.61
C ASP A 83 -21.16 4.34 5.50
N VAL A 84 -20.59 4.76 4.37
CA VAL A 84 -19.15 4.58 4.10
C VAL A 84 -18.37 5.62 4.89
N GLN A 85 -17.47 5.20 5.77
CA GLN A 85 -16.64 6.14 6.52
C GLN A 85 -15.73 7.01 5.62
N GLN A 86 -15.31 8.18 6.11
CA GLN A 86 -14.47 9.11 5.32
C GLN A 86 -13.04 8.60 5.14
N ILE A 87 -12.53 7.88 6.14
CA ILE A 87 -11.19 7.27 6.15
C ILE A 87 -11.34 5.80 6.57
N VAL A 88 -10.90 4.86 5.76
CA VAL A 88 -10.99 3.43 6.01
C VAL A 88 -9.59 2.84 5.99
N HIS A 89 -9.26 2.03 7.00
CA HIS A 89 -7.99 1.33 7.10
C HIS A 89 -8.26 -0.19 7.09
N PRO A 90 -8.54 -0.79 5.92
CA PRO A 90 -9.00 -2.19 5.86
C PRO A 90 -7.85 -3.18 6.12
N PHE A 91 -6.61 -2.78 5.86
CA PHE A 91 -5.41 -3.59 6.04
C PHE A 91 -4.25 -2.69 6.47
N PRO A 92 -3.22 -3.24 7.14
CA PRO A 92 -1.99 -2.51 7.43
C PRO A 92 -1.46 -1.79 6.19
N GLY A 93 -1.06 -0.53 6.37
CA GLY A 93 -0.53 0.28 5.28
C GLY A 93 -1.54 0.87 4.29
N GLN A 94 -2.80 0.41 4.30
CA GLN A 94 -3.79 0.86 3.32
C GLN A 94 -4.72 1.90 3.88
N LEU A 95 -4.70 3.09 3.28
CA LEU A 95 -5.67 4.13 3.58
C LEU A 95 -6.58 4.31 2.36
N ILE A 96 -7.85 3.99 2.51
CA ILE A 96 -8.91 4.34 1.55
C ILE A 96 -9.66 5.52 2.10
N VAL A 97 -9.80 6.58 1.32
CA VAL A 97 -10.47 7.82 1.75
C VAL A 97 -11.51 8.26 0.74
N ARG A 98 -12.49 9.04 1.20
CA ARG A 98 -13.42 9.74 0.30
C ARG A 98 -12.69 10.87 -0.44
N ASP A 99 -13.23 11.23 -1.60
CA ASP A 99 -12.84 12.39 -2.40
C ASP A 99 -12.67 13.70 -1.59
N THR A 100 -13.57 13.96 -0.64
CA THR A 100 -13.51 15.12 0.26
C THR A 100 -12.23 15.19 1.10
N VAL A 101 -11.69 14.04 1.52
CA VAL A 101 -10.41 13.96 2.23
C VAL A 101 -9.27 14.28 1.26
N VAL A 102 -9.26 13.67 0.07
CA VAL A 102 -8.25 13.97 -0.97
C VAL A 102 -8.20 15.46 -1.26
N TYR A 103 -9.37 16.08 -1.48
CA TYR A 103 -9.48 17.51 -1.72
C TYR A 103 -8.85 18.34 -0.59
N ALA A 104 -9.16 18.03 0.67
CA ALA A 104 -8.56 18.74 1.81
C ALA A 104 -7.04 18.60 1.84
N LEU A 105 -6.51 17.39 1.59
CA LEU A 105 -5.06 17.14 1.59
C LEU A 105 -4.36 17.89 0.44
N GLU A 106 -4.95 17.91 -0.75
CA GLU A 106 -4.41 18.60 -1.93
C GLU A 106 -4.47 20.12 -1.78
N GLN A 107 -5.57 20.68 -1.27
CA GLN A 107 -5.68 22.13 -0.99
C GLN A 107 -4.63 22.60 0.02
N ALA A 108 -4.34 21.77 1.02
CA ALA A 108 -3.30 22.03 2.02
C ALA A 108 -1.87 21.78 1.50
N ARG A 109 -1.73 21.36 0.23
CA ARG A 109 -0.46 21.03 -0.44
C ARG A 109 0.37 20.04 0.40
N LEU A 110 -0.29 19.03 0.95
CA LEU A 110 0.39 17.94 1.64
C LEU A 110 1.08 17.04 0.62
N THR A 111 2.19 16.43 1.03
CA THR A 111 3.10 15.69 0.15
C THR A 111 3.29 14.24 0.58
N GLY A 112 3.91 13.42 -0.28
CA GLY A 112 4.22 12.02 0.02
C GLY A 112 3.09 11.02 -0.18
N PHE A 113 2.01 11.43 -0.85
CA PHE A 113 0.94 10.54 -1.26
C PHE A 113 0.53 10.79 -2.71
N GLN A 114 -0.04 9.76 -3.32
CA GLN A 114 -0.72 9.82 -4.61
C GLN A 114 -2.10 9.19 -4.47
N PRO A 115 -3.20 9.93 -4.71
CA PRO A 115 -4.52 9.36 -4.70
C PRO A 115 -4.72 8.48 -5.94
N VAL A 116 -5.15 7.24 -5.73
CA VAL A 116 -5.49 6.29 -6.81
C VAL A 116 -6.98 5.95 -6.68
N PRO A 117 -7.79 6.11 -7.75
CA PRO A 117 -9.21 5.78 -7.71
C PRO A 117 -9.45 4.33 -7.31
N VAL A 118 -10.42 4.11 -6.42
CA VAL A 118 -10.93 2.79 -6.06
C VAL A 118 -12.17 2.51 -6.89
N ILE A 119 -12.18 1.35 -7.54
CA ILE A 119 -13.39 0.82 -8.19
C ILE A 119 -14.27 0.27 -7.06
N ALA A 120 -15.21 1.09 -6.62
CA ALA A 120 -16.13 0.76 -5.54
C ALA A 120 -17.45 0.23 -6.11
N GLU A 121 -17.96 -0.85 -5.54
CA GLU A 121 -19.25 -1.44 -5.88
C GLU A 121 -20.03 -1.72 -4.59
N TRP A 122 -21.34 -1.48 -4.61
CA TRP A 122 -22.20 -1.90 -3.51
C TRP A 122 -22.30 -3.42 -3.48
N GLY A 123 -22.13 -4.03 -2.31
CA GLY A 123 -22.48 -5.43 -2.11
C GLY A 123 -23.99 -5.64 -2.21
N MET A 124 -24.43 -6.88 -2.51
CA MET A 124 -25.85 -7.21 -2.78
C MET A 124 -26.83 -6.72 -1.71
N LYS A 125 -26.43 -6.67 -0.44
CA LYS A 125 -27.27 -6.18 0.66
C LYS A 125 -27.40 -4.65 0.65
N ALA A 126 -26.29 -3.93 0.44
CA ALA A 126 -26.28 -2.48 0.39
C ALA A 126 -27.02 -1.94 -0.84
N GLN A 127 -26.92 -2.62 -1.99
CA GLN A 127 -27.66 -2.30 -3.22
C GLN A 127 -29.19 -2.25 -3.01
N ARG A 128 -29.73 -2.98 -2.03
CA ARG A 128 -31.18 -2.96 -1.72
C ARG A 128 -31.59 -1.78 -0.84
N LEU A 129 -30.62 -1.13 -0.20
CA LEU A 129 -30.83 -0.05 0.76
C LEU A 129 -30.56 1.33 0.14
N VAL A 130 -29.81 1.38 -0.96
CA VAL A 130 -29.35 2.62 -1.60
C VAL A 130 -29.61 2.53 -3.10
N ALA A 131 -30.23 3.58 -3.65
CA ALA A 131 -30.45 3.72 -5.09
C ALA A 131 -29.34 4.50 -5.80
N GLU A 132 -28.47 5.16 -5.04
CA GLU A 132 -27.36 5.99 -5.51
C GLU A 132 -26.11 5.14 -5.79
N ASP A 133 -25.23 5.66 -6.64
CA ASP A 133 -23.92 5.05 -6.90
C ASP A 133 -23.02 5.10 -5.64
N PRO A 134 -22.05 4.18 -5.52
CA PRO A 134 -21.00 4.26 -4.51
C PRO A 134 -20.32 5.63 -4.48
N PRO A 135 -19.98 6.15 -3.28
CA PRO A 135 -19.19 7.38 -3.21
C PRO A 135 -17.82 7.19 -3.87
N LEU A 136 -17.24 8.28 -4.37
CA LEU A 136 -15.88 8.25 -4.90
C LEU A 136 -14.88 7.99 -3.78
N LEU A 137 -14.11 6.92 -3.95
CA LEU A 137 -13.08 6.49 -3.02
C LEU A 137 -11.71 6.48 -3.69
N TYR A 138 -10.69 6.77 -2.90
CA TYR A 138 -9.30 6.79 -3.32
C TYR A 138 -8.44 6.03 -2.33
N GLU A 139 -7.51 5.21 -2.83
CA GLU A 139 -6.41 4.71 -2.02
C GLU A 139 -5.29 5.75 -2.02
N LEU A 140 -4.80 6.12 -0.84
CA LEU A 140 -3.60 6.95 -0.72
C LEU A 140 -2.37 6.07 -0.87
N CYS A 141 -1.77 6.07 -2.06
CA CYS A 141 -0.49 5.41 -2.31
C CYS A 141 0.63 6.26 -1.74
N ILE A 142 1.26 5.81 -0.66
CA ILE A 142 2.29 6.56 0.04
C ILE A 142 3.61 6.45 -0.72
N SER A 143 4.17 7.60 -1.09
CA SER A 143 5.43 7.73 -1.83
C SER A 143 6.55 8.32 -0.98
N GLY A 144 6.20 9.00 0.12
CA GLY A 144 7.18 9.53 1.05
C GLY A 144 7.92 8.41 1.79
N HIS A 145 9.18 8.68 2.14
CA HIS A 145 10.04 7.71 2.79
C HIS A 145 10.91 8.33 3.87
N ALA A 146 11.15 7.53 4.91
CA ALA A 146 12.12 7.81 5.95
C ALA A 146 12.78 6.52 6.45
N TRP A 147 13.76 6.69 7.32
CA TRP A 147 14.48 5.60 7.96
C TRP A 147 14.43 5.73 9.47
N ARG A 148 14.44 4.60 10.18
CA ARG A 148 14.66 4.64 11.62
C ARG A 148 16.11 4.99 11.94
N VAL A 149 16.30 5.61 13.11
CA VAL A 149 17.64 5.81 13.67
C VAL A 149 18.37 4.48 13.73
N GLY A 150 19.53 4.40 13.06
CA GLY A 150 20.37 3.21 13.04
C GLY A 150 19.95 2.11 12.06
N PHE A 151 18.95 2.29 11.18
CA PHE A 151 18.58 1.26 10.18
C PHE A 151 18.92 1.67 8.75
N ASP A 152 19.18 0.69 7.90
CA ASP A 152 19.37 0.85 6.46
C ASP A 152 18.80 -0.34 5.69
N GLU A 153 18.86 -0.28 4.35
CA GLU A 153 18.29 -1.31 3.49
C GLU A 153 18.96 -2.69 3.66
N GLU A 154 20.27 -2.69 3.91
CA GLU A 154 21.06 -3.90 4.11
C GLU A 154 20.64 -4.63 5.39
N ARG A 155 20.30 -3.88 6.43
CA ARG A 155 19.84 -4.42 7.72
C ARG A 155 18.43 -4.99 7.70
N ILE A 156 17.56 -4.53 6.80
CA ILE A 156 16.16 -4.98 6.72
C ILE A 156 15.94 -6.11 5.71
N THR A 157 16.84 -6.28 4.75
CA THR A 157 16.69 -7.30 3.69
C THR A 157 17.27 -8.63 4.15
N THR A 158 16.41 -9.64 4.34
CA THR A 158 16.84 -10.94 4.89
C THR A 158 17.16 -11.99 3.83
N CYS A 159 16.54 -11.92 2.65
CA CYS A 159 16.75 -12.93 1.62
C CYS A 159 17.29 -12.35 0.31
N HIS A 160 18.54 -12.70 -0.02
CA HIS A 160 19.18 -12.34 -1.29
C HIS A 160 18.48 -12.95 -2.53
N MET A 161 17.70 -14.02 -2.37
CA MET A 161 17.06 -14.71 -3.48
C MET A 161 15.69 -14.12 -3.85
N CYS A 162 14.83 -13.90 -2.85
CA CYS A 162 13.47 -13.42 -3.07
C CYS A 162 13.26 -11.95 -2.67
N GLY A 163 14.25 -11.31 -2.03
CA GLY A 163 14.17 -9.92 -1.57
C GLY A 163 13.20 -9.71 -0.41
N ARG A 164 12.86 -10.78 0.33
CA ARG A 164 12.06 -10.69 1.55
C ARG A 164 12.76 -9.77 2.54
N LYS A 165 11.96 -8.87 3.13
CA LYS A 165 12.40 -7.96 4.18
C LYS A 165 11.85 -8.44 5.52
N LEU A 166 12.66 -8.36 6.56
CA LEU A 166 12.20 -8.47 7.95
C LEU A 166 12.17 -7.05 8.50
N PHE A 167 10.96 -6.56 8.73
CA PHE A 167 10.83 -5.23 9.29
C PHE A 167 11.17 -5.27 10.79
N PRO A 168 11.89 -4.26 11.31
CA PRO A 168 12.23 -4.22 12.72
C PRO A 168 10.97 -3.99 13.57
N ASP A 169 11.12 -4.08 14.89
CA ASP A 169 10.02 -3.95 15.86
C ASP A 169 9.06 -2.81 15.49
N PRO A 170 7.76 -3.08 15.26
CA PRO A 170 6.79 -2.06 14.87
C PRO A 170 6.58 -0.96 15.92
N HIS A 171 7.02 -1.16 17.16
CA HIS A 171 6.89 -0.17 18.24
C HIS A 171 8.03 0.84 18.26
N TRP A 172 9.19 0.52 17.69
CA TRP A 172 10.29 1.48 17.56
C TRP A 172 10.16 2.24 16.24
N LEU A 173 9.62 3.45 16.29
CA LEU A 173 9.33 4.27 15.11
C LEU A 173 10.08 5.60 15.09
N GLU A 174 11.17 5.71 15.85
CA GLU A 174 11.98 6.91 15.89
C GLU A 174 12.61 7.18 14.51
N VAL A 175 12.22 8.29 13.89
CA VAL A 175 12.63 8.67 12.53
C VAL A 175 13.94 9.43 12.56
N ASP A 176 14.92 8.96 11.77
CA ASP A 176 16.12 9.73 11.45
C ASP A 176 15.75 10.89 10.53
N GLN A 177 15.68 12.09 11.11
CA GLN A 177 15.29 13.31 10.43
C GLN A 177 16.21 13.65 9.25
N ASN A 178 17.48 13.24 9.28
CA ASN A 178 18.42 13.49 8.17
C ASN A 178 18.17 12.59 6.96
N ARG A 179 17.35 11.55 7.13
CA ARG A 179 17.03 10.55 6.12
C ARG A 179 15.53 10.44 5.84
N TRP A 180 14.78 11.42 6.31
CA TRP A 180 13.41 11.68 5.89
C TRP A 180 13.44 12.62 4.70
N ASP A 181 12.62 12.33 3.69
CA ASP A 181 12.50 13.14 2.48
C ASP A 181 11.68 14.45 2.66
N GLY A 182 11.18 14.71 3.87
CA GLY A 182 10.37 15.89 4.19
C GLY A 182 8.90 15.77 3.82
N SER A 183 8.45 14.60 3.35
CA SER A 183 7.05 14.37 2.95
C SER A 183 6.08 14.32 4.13
N ASP A 184 4.86 14.83 3.95
CA ASP A 184 3.83 14.82 4.98
C ASP A 184 3.26 13.43 5.28
N PHE A 185 3.19 12.57 4.27
CA PHE A 185 2.88 11.15 4.40
C PHE A 185 4.10 10.32 4.03
N PHE A 186 4.48 9.34 4.84
CA PHE A 186 5.65 8.53 4.53
C PHE A 186 5.60 7.15 5.17
N THR A 187 6.34 6.22 4.58
CA THR A 187 6.64 4.92 5.18
C THR A 187 8.04 4.94 5.79
N VAL A 188 8.28 4.09 6.77
CA VAL A 188 9.59 3.96 7.42
C VAL A 188 10.21 2.62 7.07
N ASP A 189 11.51 2.62 6.76
CA ASP A 189 12.29 1.44 6.36
C ASP A 189 11.70 0.71 5.14
N MET A 190 11.03 1.46 4.25
CA MET A 190 10.25 0.93 3.14
C MET A 190 9.23 -0.14 3.57
N ASN A 191 8.70 -0.05 4.79
CA ASN A 191 7.64 -0.93 5.26
C ASN A 191 6.28 -0.38 4.83
N PRO A 192 5.63 -0.97 3.81
CA PRO A 192 4.36 -0.46 3.32
C PRO A 192 3.24 -0.60 4.35
N ASN A 193 3.42 -1.39 5.42
CA ASN A 193 2.38 -1.66 6.42
C ASN A 193 2.22 -0.55 7.48
N ILE A 194 3.16 0.40 7.54
CA ILE A 194 3.16 1.49 8.52
C ILE A 194 3.19 2.80 7.75
N VAL A 195 2.13 3.60 7.91
CA VAL A 195 2.04 4.96 7.38
C VAL A 195 2.21 5.92 8.55
N LEU A 196 3.22 6.76 8.47
CA LEU A 196 3.42 7.88 9.37
C LEU A 196 2.99 9.16 8.66
N VAL A 197 2.56 10.12 9.47
CA VAL A 197 2.13 11.43 9.01
C VAL A 197 2.72 12.51 9.88
N THR A 198 2.94 13.69 9.33
CA THR A 198 3.34 14.87 10.09
C THR A 198 2.15 15.43 10.89
N ASP A 199 2.43 16.24 11.91
CA ASP A 199 1.40 16.99 12.65
C ASP A 199 0.55 17.88 11.73
N ARG A 200 1.12 18.31 10.60
CA ARG A 200 0.41 19.09 9.56
C ARG A 200 -0.78 18.32 9.03
N VAL A 201 -0.64 17.02 8.75
CA VAL A 201 -1.76 16.17 8.29
C VAL A 201 -2.85 16.13 9.37
N CYS A 202 -2.46 15.92 10.63
CA CYS A 202 -3.40 15.85 11.75
C CYS A 202 -4.22 17.13 11.92
N HIS A 203 -3.57 18.29 11.84
CA HIS A 203 -4.26 19.58 11.89
C HIS A 203 -5.22 19.75 10.72
N ILE A 204 -4.80 19.45 9.49
CA ILE A 204 -5.67 19.58 8.30
C ILE A 204 -6.90 18.68 8.40
N LEU A 205 -6.73 17.44 8.86
CA LEU A 205 -7.86 16.53 9.03
C LEU A 205 -8.82 17.00 10.14
N ALA A 206 -8.29 17.61 11.21
CA ALA A 206 -9.07 18.14 12.32
C ALA A 206 -9.83 19.41 11.93
N ASP A 207 -9.16 20.36 11.28
CA ASP A 207 -9.73 21.61 10.80
C ASP A 207 -10.83 21.38 9.75
N ALA A 208 -10.68 20.33 8.93
CA ALA A 208 -11.70 19.89 7.98
C ALA A 208 -12.87 19.14 8.64
N GLY A 209 -12.80 18.82 9.94
CA GLY A 209 -13.87 18.19 10.69
C GLY A 209 -14.08 16.70 10.42
N PHE A 210 -13.06 15.97 9.93
CA PHE A 210 -13.17 14.51 9.78
C PHE A 210 -13.16 13.84 11.16
N GLY A 211 -14.04 12.85 11.37
CA GLY A 211 -14.34 12.36 12.73
C GLY A 211 -13.86 10.95 13.04
N ASN A 212 -13.53 10.14 12.04
CA ASN A 212 -13.36 8.69 12.20
C ASN A 212 -11.89 8.23 12.17
N TYR A 213 -10.96 9.10 12.58
CA TYR A 213 -9.54 8.80 12.68
C TYR A 213 -8.97 9.24 14.03
N ARG A 214 -7.75 8.79 14.33
CA ARG A 214 -6.97 9.27 15.48
C ARG A 214 -5.51 9.39 15.11
N CYS A 215 -4.94 10.57 15.29
CA CYS A 215 -3.49 10.74 15.27
C CYS A 215 -2.89 10.27 16.60
N VAL A 216 -1.93 9.36 16.52
CA VAL A 216 -1.23 8.81 17.68
C VAL A 216 0.24 9.24 17.57
N PRO A 217 0.79 9.97 18.56
CA PRO A 217 2.20 10.31 18.57
C PRO A 217 3.07 9.06 18.52
N ILE A 218 4.18 9.15 17.79
CA ILE A 218 5.23 8.14 17.86
C ILE A 218 5.80 8.20 19.27
N ALA A 219 5.77 7.07 19.99
CA ALA A 219 6.41 7.00 21.30
C ALA A 219 7.92 7.27 21.13
N THR A 220 8.41 8.33 21.77
CA THR A 220 9.84 8.57 21.91
C THR A 220 10.32 7.70 23.06
N SER A 221 11.21 6.75 22.76
CA SER A 221 11.87 5.88 23.74
C SER A 221 13.02 6.61 24.45
#